data_AF-A0A1A1VLP8-F1
#
_entry.id   AF-A0A1A1VLP8-F1
#
_cell.length_a   1.000
_cell.length_b   1.000
_cell.length_c   1.000
_cell.angle_alpha   90.00
_cell.angle_beta   90.00
_cell.angle_gamma   90.00
#
_symmetry.space_group_name_H-M   'P 1'
#
loop_
_entity.id
_entity.type
_entity.pdbx_description
1 polymer ?
#
loop_
_entity_poly.entity_id
_entity_poly.type
_entity_poly.pdbx_seq_one_letter_code
_entity_poly.pdbx_strand_id
1 'polypeptide(L)'
;MDAQGYSTRWRENAERRGVPPRAVAEITRRHDITRTSFAVLTRMVEIEDPAGQSFFLLPPGTRGDDARAAALMTYILNAGTDYGAAGKRPTDFPATPYCATEVTRIRLRQQANSWSYTRDVPFVHRNGGRLVTTPNGMLMGLGGNWIQRLYTQRGGTTWGDIFLVNLGRLADPAEQLRRIVRSGHAWCLDGHGAPGCSRLELDRVLHHEERHAAQWAARGYLGMLAGYGRELFRELAFGATNRLEEDAGLADGGYRA
;
A
#
# COMPACT_ATOMS: atom_id res chain seq x y z
N MET A 1 3.82 15.10 15.68
CA MET A 1 5.26 15.40 15.47
C MET A 1 5.36 16.44 14.36
N ASP A 2 6.36 17.33 14.39
CA ASP A 2 6.57 18.33 13.33
C ASP A 2 7.44 17.77 12.20
N ALA A 3 7.68 18.57 11.16
CA ALA A 3 8.51 18.16 10.03
C ALA A 3 9.98 17.91 10.42
N GLN A 4 10.53 18.58 11.46
CA GLN A 4 11.86 18.23 11.97
C GLN A 4 11.87 16.83 12.54
N GLY A 5 10.91 16.55 13.41
CA GLY A 5 10.82 15.28 14.12
C GLY A 5 10.79 14.13 13.14
N TYR A 6 9.98 14.23 12.07
CA TYR A 6 9.94 13.19 11.04
C TYR A 6 11.24 13.09 10.23
N SER A 7 11.91 14.20 9.91
CA SER A 7 13.22 14.17 9.25
C SER A 7 14.31 13.55 10.12
N THR A 8 14.29 13.80 11.43
CA THR A 8 15.20 13.17 12.39
C THR A 8 14.90 11.68 12.52
N ARG A 9 13.63 11.31 12.70
CA ARG A 9 13.20 9.92 12.82
C ARG A 9 13.49 9.11 11.56
N TRP A 10 13.44 9.72 10.37
CA TRP A 10 13.89 9.06 9.14
C TRP A 10 15.36 8.63 9.24
N ARG A 11 16.24 9.50 9.73
CA ARG A 11 17.67 9.16 9.92
C ARG A 11 17.85 8.05 10.95
N GLU A 12 17.13 8.12 12.07
CA GLU A 12 17.16 7.10 13.12
C GLU A 12 16.64 5.73 12.61
N ASN A 13 15.55 5.73 11.83
CA ASN A 13 15.01 4.53 11.21
C ASN A 13 16.01 3.93 10.21
N ALA A 14 16.66 4.76 9.40
CA ALA A 14 17.69 4.32 8.46
C ALA A 14 18.89 3.68 9.18
N GLU A 15 19.37 4.30 10.27
CA GLU A 15 20.45 3.77 11.09
C GLU A 15 20.07 2.45 11.75
N ARG A 16 18.89 2.38 12.41
CA ARG A 16 18.37 1.17 13.05
C ARG A 16 18.25 -0.01 12.08
N ARG A 17 17.93 0.28 10.80
CA ARG A 17 17.78 -0.72 9.74
C ARG A 17 19.07 -1.02 8.99
N GLY A 18 20.21 -0.46 9.41
CA GLY A 18 21.50 -0.68 8.78
C GLY A 18 21.61 -0.10 7.37
N VAL A 19 20.79 0.89 7.02
CA VAL A 19 20.86 1.57 5.72
C VAL A 19 22.17 2.36 5.64
N PRO A 20 23.02 2.15 4.61
CA PRO A 20 24.27 2.87 4.48
C PRO A 20 24.05 4.40 4.40
N PRO A 21 24.84 5.23 5.10
CA PRO A 21 24.71 6.69 5.03
C PRO A 21 24.75 7.25 3.60
N ARG A 22 25.54 6.61 2.72
CA ARG A 22 25.60 6.95 1.29
C ARG A 22 24.25 6.82 0.57
N ALA A 23 23.42 5.85 0.95
CA ALA A 23 22.10 5.65 0.34
C ALA A 23 21.13 6.75 0.77
N VAL A 24 21.15 7.14 2.05
CA VAL A 24 20.35 8.27 2.57
C VAL A 24 20.78 9.57 1.89
N ALA A 25 22.09 9.83 1.79
CA ALA A 25 22.62 11.01 1.11
C ALA A 25 22.24 11.06 -0.38
N GLU A 26 22.24 9.90 -1.06
CA GLU A 26 21.82 9.80 -2.45
C GLU A 26 20.32 10.08 -2.61
N ILE A 27 19.46 9.55 -1.74
CA ILE A 27 18.01 9.83 -1.74
C ILE A 27 17.77 11.32 -1.59
N THR A 28 18.41 11.96 -0.60
CA THR A 28 18.33 13.41 -0.37
C THR A 28 18.70 14.19 -1.62
N ARG A 29 19.88 13.93 -2.20
CA ARG A 29 20.38 14.67 -3.37
C ARG A 29 19.56 14.43 -4.63
N ARG A 30 19.17 13.18 -4.90
CA ARG A 30 18.51 12.81 -6.17
C ARG A 30 17.03 13.22 -6.20
N HIS A 31 16.38 13.23 -5.05
CA HIS A 31 14.94 13.46 -4.96
C HIS A 31 14.54 14.74 -4.24
N ASP A 32 15.54 15.54 -3.85
CA ASP A 32 15.37 16.79 -3.11
C ASP A 32 14.56 16.58 -1.82
N ILE A 33 14.89 15.49 -1.09
CA ILE A 33 14.23 15.17 0.17
C ILE A 33 14.86 16.03 1.25
N THR A 34 14.11 17.03 1.70
CA THR A 34 14.51 17.93 2.77
C THR A 34 13.59 17.76 3.97
N ARG A 35 13.85 18.52 5.04
CA ARG A 35 12.94 18.57 6.20
C ARG A 35 11.51 18.95 5.79
N THR A 36 11.36 19.91 4.88
CA THR A 36 10.04 20.42 4.49
C THR A 36 9.23 19.38 3.72
N SER A 37 9.86 18.41 3.07
CA SER A 37 9.19 17.29 2.41
C SER A 37 8.28 16.51 3.37
N PHE A 38 8.65 16.40 4.66
CA PHE A 38 7.85 15.71 5.67
C PHE A 38 6.65 16.52 6.20
N ALA A 39 6.51 17.79 5.81
CA ALA A 39 5.42 18.65 6.30
C ALA A 39 4.02 18.08 6.01
N VAL A 40 3.88 17.32 4.91
CA VAL A 40 2.62 16.68 4.51
C VAL A 40 2.09 15.70 5.56
N LEU A 41 2.98 15.01 6.29
CA LEU A 41 2.62 14.02 7.29
C LEU A 41 2.10 14.65 8.58
N THR A 42 2.46 15.91 8.86
CA THR A 42 2.09 16.59 10.12
C THR A 42 0.59 16.85 10.27
N ARG A 43 -0.16 16.75 9.16
CA ARG A 43 -1.62 16.93 9.09
C ARG A 43 -2.37 15.61 9.21
N MET A 44 -1.67 14.49 9.34
CA MET A 44 -2.23 13.15 9.32
C MET A 44 -2.12 12.47 10.67
N VAL A 45 -2.98 11.49 10.93
CA VAL A 45 -2.90 10.70 12.15
C VAL A 45 -1.99 9.52 11.89
N GLU A 46 -0.86 9.51 12.58
CA GLU A 46 0.07 8.39 12.53
C GLU A 46 -0.47 7.16 13.28
N ILE A 47 -0.22 5.99 12.71
CA ILE A 47 -0.55 4.69 13.27
C ILE A 47 0.70 3.82 13.09
N GLU A 48 1.19 3.23 14.17
CA GLU A 48 2.32 2.31 14.12
C GLU A 48 1.83 0.86 14.15
N ASP A 49 2.47 0.00 13.37
CA ASP A 49 2.28 -1.45 13.44
C ASP A 49 3.16 -2.08 14.55
N PRO A 50 3.03 -3.39 14.83
CA PRO A 50 3.84 -4.07 15.84
C PRO A 50 5.36 -4.05 15.57
N ALA A 51 5.79 -3.88 14.31
CA ALA A 51 7.19 -3.78 13.91
C ALA A 51 7.73 -2.34 14.01
N GLY A 52 6.88 -1.37 14.36
CA GLY A 52 7.23 0.04 14.45
C GLY A 52 7.29 0.74 13.09
N GLN A 53 6.63 0.19 12.07
CA GLN A 53 6.40 0.91 10.81
C GLN A 53 5.27 1.92 10.97
N SER A 54 5.49 3.13 10.47
CA SER A 54 4.51 4.21 10.46
C SER A 54 3.59 4.12 9.25
N PHE A 55 2.30 4.27 9.50
CA PHE A 55 1.21 4.46 8.54
C PHE A 55 0.53 5.80 8.86
N PHE A 56 0.00 6.51 7.87
CA PHE A 56 -0.65 7.81 8.10
C PHE A 56 -2.07 7.82 7.55
N LEU A 57 -3.04 7.99 8.44
CA LEU A 57 -4.45 8.11 8.09
C LEU A 57 -4.71 9.50 7.50
N LEU A 58 -5.22 9.51 6.27
CA LEU A 58 -5.54 10.74 5.55
C LEU A 58 -6.79 11.40 6.15
N PRO A 59 -6.74 12.69 6.49
CA PRO A 59 -7.94 13.41 6.89
C PRO A 59 -8.93 13.50 5.70
N PRO A 60 -10.25 13.52 5.96
CA PRO A 60 -11.24 13.76 4.91
C PRO A 60 -10.93 15.05 4.14
N GLY A 61 -11.06 14.99 2.82
CA GLY A 61 -10.78 16.14 1.94
C GLY A 61 -9.31 16.34 1.58
N THR A 62 -8.41 15.41 1.96
CA THR A 62 -7.02 15.40 1.49
C THR A 62 -6.97 15.47 -0.04
N ARG A 63 -6.13 16.37 -0.58
CA ARG A 63 -5.94 16.52 -2.02
C ARG A 63 -5.14 15.34 -2.57
N GLY A 64 -5.36 14.98 -3.84
CA GLY A 64 -4.64 13.88 -4.48
C GLY A 64 -3.13 14.04 -4.46
N ASP A 65 -2.61 15.25 -4.70
CA ASP A 65 -1.17 15.52 -4.63
C ASP A 65 -0.60 15.37 -3.23
N ASP A 66 -1.35 15.81 -2.20
CA ASP A 66 -0.96 15.64 -0.80
C ASP A 66 -0.97 14.16 -0.40
N ALA A 67 -1.96 13.39 -0.87
CA ALA A 67 -2.04 11.95 -0.65
C ALA A 67 -0.86 11.21 -1.30
N ARG A 68 -0.49 11.56 -2.54
CA ARG A 68 0.68 11.00 -3.24
C ARG A 68 1.98 11.34 -2.52
N ALA A 69 2.15 12.61 -2.15
CA ALA A 69 3.32 13.05 -1.41
C ALA A 69 3.41 12.32 -0.06
N ALA A 70 2.31 12.19 0.68
CA ALA A 70 2.29 11.46 1.94
C ALA A 70 2.62 9.97 1.77
N ALA A 71 2.10 9.30 0.74
CA ALA A 71 2.44 7.91 0.45
C ALA A 71 3.96 7.75 0.23
N LEU A 72 4.57 8.61 -0.60
CA LEU A 72 6.02 8.62 -0.80
C LEU A 72 6.79 8.90 0.49
N MET A 73 6.40 9.94 1.23
CA MET A 73 7.08 10.32 2.47
C MET A 73 6.92 9.26 3.57
N THR A 74 5.86 8.46 3.54
CA THR A 74 5.68 7.30 4.42
C THR A 74 6.70 6.21 4.14
N TYR A 75 6.93 5.85 2.86
CA TYR A 75 8.01 4.93 2.49
C TYR A 75 9.38 5.46 2.94
N ILE A 76 9.66 6.74 2.67
CA ILE A 76 10.94 7.36 3.01
C ILE A 76 11.16 7.30 4.52
N LEU A 77 10.18 7.75 5.31
CA LEU A 77 10.24 7.79 6.76
C LEU A 77 10.55 6.42 7.38
N ASN A 78 9.92 5.36 6.86
CA ASN A 78 10.09 4.01 7.38
C ASN A 78 11.47 3.41 7.10
N ALA A 79 12.17 3.90 6.06
CA ALA A 79 13.46 3.39 5.62
C ALA A 79 13.46 1.89 5.25
N GLY A 80 12.33 1.38 4.74
CA GLY A 80 12.09 -0.03 4.39
C GLY A 80 10.65 -0.46 4.63
N THR A 81 10.29 -1.72 4.32
CA THR A 81 8.91 -2.24 4.39
C THR A 81 8.75 -3.46 5.30
N ASP A 82 9.80 -3.87 6.01
CA ASP A 82 9.86 -5.13 6.81
C ASP A 82 9.47 -6.42 6.07
N TYR A 83 9.26 -6.35 4.76
CA TYR A 83 8.90 -7.50 3.93
C TYR A 83 9.98 -8.58 4.02
N GLY A 84 9.56 -9.76 4.49
CA GLY A 84 10.44 -10.91 4.72
C GLY A 84 11.23 -10.88 6.03
N ALA A 85 11.01 -9.91 6.92
CA ALA A 85 11.68 -9.84 8.21
C ALA A 85 11.00 -10.68 9.30
N ALA A 86 9.67 -10.87 9.23
CA ALA A 86 8.87 -11.47 10.31
C ALA A 86 8.58 -12.99 10.14
N GLY A 87 8.84 -13.56 8.96
CA GLY A 87 8.28 -14.86 8.58
C GLY A 87 9.13 -16.09 8.89
N LYS A 88 8.49 -17.15 9.41
CA LYS A 88 9.00 -18.55 9.35
C LYS A 88 8.85 -19.19 7.96
N ARG A 89 8.11 -18.52 7.06
CA ARG A 89 7.81 -19.01 5.71
C ARG A 89 8.57 -18.17 4.69
N PRO A 90 9.08 -18.80 3.60
CA PRO A 90 9.65 -18.06 2.50
C PRO A 90 8.67 -17.01 1.95
N THR A 91 9.21 -15.86 1.58
CA THR A 91 8.53 -14.87 0.73
C THR A 91 8.64 -15.28 -0.73
N ASP A 92 7.73 -14.81 -1.58
CA ASP A 92 7.76 -15.14 -3.01
C ASP A 92 8.86 -14.35 -3.75
N PHE A 93 9.24 -13.20 -3.21
CA PHE A 93 10.27 -12.32 -3.78
C PHE A 93 11.33 -11.93 -2.74
N PRO A 94 12.54 -11.55 -3.20
CA PRO A 94 13.51 -10.91 -2.32
C PRO A 94 13.05 -9.50 -1.94
N ALA A 95 13.40 -9.06 -0.74
CA ALA A 95 13.15 -7.69 -0.31
C ALA A 95 13.92 -6.68 -1.19
N THR A 96 13.23 -5.63 -1.63
CA THR A 96 13.86 -4.57 -2.42
C THR A 96 14.72 -3.68 -1.53
N PRO A 97 16.00 -3.44 -1.86
CA PRO A 97 16.87 -2.60 -1.05
C PRO A 97 16.37 -1.15 -0.94
N TYR A 98 16.42 -0.59 0.26
CA TYR A 98 16.12 0.83 0.48
C TYR A 98 17.23 1.71 -0.12
N CYS A 99 16.93 2.36 -1.24
CA CYS A 99 17.90 3.17 -1.99
C CYS A 99 17.21 4.21 -2.90
N ALA A 100 17.98 5.12 -3.49
CA ALA A 100 17.47 6.14 -4.39
C ALA A 100 16.83 5.56 -5.67
N THR A 101 17.34 4.43 -6.17
CA THR A 101 16.71 3.72 -7.30
C THR A 101 15.30 3.26 -6.94
N GLU A 102 15.10 2.76 -5.73
CA GLU A 102 13.79 2.31 -5.28
C GLU A 102 12.82 3.48 -5.08
N VAL A 103 13.28 4.60 -4.49
CA VAL A 103 12.50 5.83 -4.43
C VAL A 103 12.11 6.32 -5.83
N THR A 104 13.01 6.22 -6.81
CA THR A 104 12.73 6.53 -8.22
C THR A 104 11.62 5.62 -8.76
N ARG A 105 11.71 4.31 -8.53
CA ARG A 105 10.70 3.33 -8.99
C ARG A 105 9.31 3.64 -8.42
N ILE A 106 9.22 3.93 -7.12
CA ILE A 106 7.96 4.31 -6.46
C ILE A 106 7.39 5.60 -7.06
N ARG A 107 8.22 6.64 -7.27
CA ARG A 107 7.77 7.89 -7.88
C ARG A 107 7.23 7.70 -9.30
N LEU A 108 7.89 6.87 -10.11
CA LEU A 108 7.45 6.56 -11.48
C LEU A 108 6.12 5.80 -11.46
N ARG A 109 5.97 4.81 -10.57
CA ARG A 109 4.70 4.08 -10.37
C ARG A 109 3.57 5.03 -9.98
N GLN A 110 3.81 5.88 -8.97
CA GLN A 110 2.83 6.89 -8.52
C GLN A 110 2.46 7.89 -9.61
N GLN A 111 3.40 8.24 -10.51
CA GLN A 111 3.14 9.13 -11.63
C GLN A 111 2.26 8.46 -12.70
N ALA A 112 2.59 7.21 -13.08
CA ALA A 112 1.80 6.41 -14.00
C ALA A 112 0.37 6.17 -13.47
N ASN A 113 0.25 5.98 -12.15
CA ASN A 113 -1.02 5.83 -11.44
C ASN A 113 -1.59 7.15 -10.90
N SER A 114 -1.15 8.32 -11.38
CA SER A 114 -1.58 9.63 -10.83
C SER A 114 -3.09 9.87 -10.87
N TRP A 115 -3.80 9.17 -11.76
CA TRP A 115 -5.25 9.18 -11.86
C TRP A 115 -5.92 8.62 -10.60
N SER A 116 -5.34 7.62 -9.92
CA SER A 116 -5.92 7.07 -8.67
C SER A 116 -5.83 8.09 -7.53
N TYR A 117 -4.76 8.88 -7.50
CA TYR A 117 -4.62 9.98 -6.54
C TYR A 117 -5.56 11.14 -6.83
N THR A 118 -5.65 11.60 -8.08
CA THR A 118 -6.41 12.81 -8.44
C THR A 118 -7.92 12.59 -8.49
N ARG A 119 -8.38 11.39 -8.87
CA ARG A 119 -9.80 11.05 -9.02
C ARG A 119 -10.34 10.24 -7.84
N ASP A 120 -9.63 9.18 -7.46
CA ASP A 120 -10.20 8.18 -6.56
C ASP A 120 -10.05 8.53 -5.09
N VAL A 121 -8.98 9.22 -4.67
CA VAL A 121 -8.85 9.70 -3.28
C VAL A 121 -10.04 10.62 -2.88
N PRO A 122 -10.40 11.67 -3.64
CA PRO A 122 -11.59 12.45 -3.35
C PRO A 122 -12.88 11.62 -3.40
N PHE A 123 -12.97 10.67 -4.34
CA PHE A 123 -14.14 9.81 -4.49
C PHE A 123 -14.36 8.93 -3.25
N VAL A 124 -13.32 8.25 -2.77
CA VAL A 124 -13.36 7.40 -1.57
C VAL A 124 -13.81 8.21 -0.36
N HIS A 125 -13.21 9.39 -0.13
CA HIS A 125 -13.58 10.23 1.00
C HIS A 125 -15.04 10.73 0.94
N ARG A 126 -15.52 11.15 -0.24
CA ARG A 126 -16.92 11.60 -0.43
C ARG A 126 -17.93 10.49 -0.19
N ASN A 127 -17.55 9.23 -0.42
CA ASN A 127 -18.41 8.06 -0.21
C ASN A 127 -18.24 7.44 1.20
N GLY A 128 -17.62 8.16 2.15
CA GLY A 128 -17.46 7.70 3.53
C GLY A 128 -16.29 6.75 3.75
N GLY A 129 -15.53 6.41 2.71
CA GLY A 129 -14.32 5.61 2.83
C GLY A 129 -13.17 6.38 3.47
N ARG A 130 -12.15 5.66 3.93
CA ARG A 130 -10.94 6.19 4.56
C ARG A 130 -9.72 5.52 3.98
N LEU A 131 -8.61 6.26 3.99
CA LEU A 131 -7.35 5.87 3.35
C LEU A 131 -6.21 6.09 4.33
N VAL A 132 -5.26 5.17 4.31
CA VAL A 132 -4.00 5.25 5.05
C VAL A 132 -2.84 5.10 4.07
N THR A 133 -1.75 5.84 4.27
CA THR A 133 -0.49 5.58 3.55
C THR A 133 0.17 4.32 4.07
N THR A 134 0.89 3.61 3.20
CA THR A 134 1.59 2.38 3.57
C THR A 134 3.11 2.53 3.44
N PRO A 135 3.89 1.69 4.15
CA PRO A 135 5.34 1.63 4.02
C PRO A 135 5.82 1.34 2.59
N ASN A 136 4.99 0.75 1.71
CA ASN A 136 5.30 0.44 0.31
C ASN A 136 5.07 1.62 -0.67
N GLY A 137 4.82 2.81 -0.14
CA GLY A 137 4.65 4.02 -0.94
C GLY A 137 3.32 4.07 -1.71
N MET A 138 2.31 3.33 -1.26
CA MET A 138 0.95 3.31 -1.84
C MET A 138 -0.09 3.67 -0.77
N LEU A 139 -1.37 3.64 -1.14
CA LEU A 139 -2.49 3.82 -0.22
C LEU A 139 -3.18 2.48 0.06
N MET A 140 -3.70 2.32 1.28
CA MET A 140 -4.62 1.26 1.66
C MET A 140 -5.93 1.88 2.12
N GLY A 141 -7.07 1.32 1.71
CA GLY A 141 -8.38 1.92 1.94
C GLY A 141 -9.45 0.94 2.43
N LEU A 142 -10.43 1.50 3.16
CA LEU A 142 -11.65 0.83 3.60
C LEU A 142 -12.88 1.71 3.36
N GLY A 143 -14.00 1.08 3.02
CA GLY A 143 -15.31 1.73 2.85
C GLY A 143 -15.48 2.47 1.51
N GLY A 144 -16.71 2.94 1.24
CA GLY A 144 -17.12 3.56 -0.02
C GLY A 144 -18.22 2.78 -0.76
N ASN A 145 -18.91 3.44 -1.69
CA ASN A 145 -19.84 2.84 -2.65
C ASN A 145 -19.18 2.79 -4.04
N TRP A 146 -19.39 1.70 -4.80
CA TRP A 146 -19.90 1.75 -6.20
C TRP A 146 -19.23 0.99 -7.37
N ILE A 147 -18.26 0.08 -7.26
CA ILE A 147 -18.14 -0.99 -8.29
C ILE A 147 -18.02 -2.33 -7.56
N GLN A 148 -19.19 -2.84 -7.21
CA GLN A 148 -19.46 -3.80 -6.13
C GLN A 148 -18.92 -5.22 -6.42
N ARG A 149 -18.20 -5.82 -5.47
CA ARG A 149 -18.07 -7.29 -5.28
C ARG A 149 -17.41 -8.16 -6.38
N LEU A 150 -16.62 -7.63 -7.32
CA LEU A 150 -16.33 -8.40 -8.54
C LEU A 150 -15.15 -9.39 -8.54
N TYR A 151 -14.28 -9.48 -7.52
CA TYR A 151 -13.23 -10.53 -7.49
C TYR A 151 -12.86 -11.00 -6.08
N THR A 152 -13.87 -11.31 -5.25
CA THR A 152 -13.59 -11.95 -3.96
C THR A 152 -13.21 -13.41 -4.12
N GLN A 153 -11.92 -13.65 -4.29
CA GLN A 153 -11.23 -14.57 -3.39
C GLN A 153 -10.17 -13.78 -2.60
N ARG A 154 -10.25 -13.82 -1.25
CA ARG A 154 -9.11 -13.65 -0.32
C ARG A 154 -8.52 -12.27 0.04
N GLY A 155 -9.29 -11.17 0.05
CA GLY A 155 -9.02 -10.07 1.02
C GLY A 155 -9.04 -8.61 0.54
N GLY A 156 -8.91 -8.33 -0.76
CA GLY A 156 -8.98 -6.96 -1.28
C GLY A 156 -8.70 -6.88 -2.78
N THR A 157 -8.51 -5.66 -3.29
CA THR A 157 -8.14 -5.43 -4.69
C THR A 157 -7.31 -4.16 -4.81
N THR A 158 -6.19 -4.23 -5.54
CA THR A 158 -5.44 -3.04 -5.92
C THR A 158 -5.98 -2.36 -7.18
N TRP A 159 -6.21 -1.06 -7.07
CA TRP A 159 -6.71 -0.19 -8.11
C TRP A 159 -5.79 1.02 -8.28
N GLY A 160 -4.96 0.99 -9.33
CA GLY A 160 -3.87 1.95 -9.50
C GLY A 160 -2.88 1.83 -8.33
N ASP A 161 -2.78 2.86 -7.50
CA ASP A 161 -1.92 2.88 -6.31
C ASP A 161 -2.69 2.77 -4.98
N ILE A 162 -3.93 2.25 -5.02
CA ILE A 162 -4.81 2.10 -3.86
C ILE A 162 -5.19 0.63 -3.68
N PHE A 163 -4.75 0.03 -2.58
CA PHE A 163 -5.22 -1.28 -2.14
C PHE A 163 -6.51 -1.13 -1.34
N LEU A 164 -7.63 -1.59 -1.89
CA LEU A 164 -8.94 -1.55 -1.24
C LEU A 164 -9.20 -2.87 -0.53
N VAL A 165 -9.17 -2.86 0.80
CA VAL A 165 -9.45 -4.05 1.61
C VAL A 165 -10.96 -4.29 1.62
N ASN A 166 -11.39 -5.53 1.39
CA ASN A 166 -12.81 -5.87 1.35
C ASN A 166 -13.28 -6.46 2.69
N LEU A 167 -13.90 -5.61 3.52
CA LEU A 167 -14.52 -5.98 4.80
C LEU A 167 -16.03 -5.68 4.84
N GLY A 168 -16.68 -5.53 3.68
CA GLY A 168 -18.09 -5.18 3.61
C GLY A 168 -18.41 -3.79 4.16
N ARG A 169 -19.65 -3.60 4.65
CA ARG A 169 -20.12 -2.33 5.20
C ARG A 169 -19.58 -2.15 6.63
N LEU A 170 -18.78 -1.10 6.83
CA LEU A 170 -18.21 -0.75 8.12
C LEU A 170 -18.87 0.51 8.67
N ALA A 171 -19.12 0.54 9.97
CA ALA A 171 -19.61 1.73 10.67
C ALA A 171 -18.52 2.80 10.81
N ASP A 172 -17.27 2.39 11.09
CA ASP A 172 -16.11 3.27 11.19
C ASP A 172 -14.91 2.67 10.42
N PRO A 173 -14.75 3.05 9.13
CA PRO A 173 -13.60 2.60 8.32
C PRO A 173 -12.25 3.10 8.84
N ALA A 174 -12.18 4.26 9.51
CA ALA A 174 -10.92 4.79 10.04
C ALA A 174 -10.44 3.94 11.21
N GLU A 175 -11.33 3.60 12.14
CA GLU A 175 -10.97 2.74 13.26
C GLU A 175 -10.64 1.33 12.82
N GLN A 176 -11.34 0.79 11.82
CA GLN A 176 -10.99 -0.51 11.27
C GLN A 176 -9.61 -0.50 10.60
N LEU A 177 -9.23 0.57 9.88
CA LEU A 177 -7.86 0.71 9.34
C LEU A 177 -6.82 0.70 10.48
N ARG A 178 -7.09 1.39 11.59
CA ARG A 178 -6.19 1.36 12.77
C ARG A 178 -6.03 -0.05 13.32
N ARG A 179 -7.12 -0.83 13.40
CA ARG A 179 -7.08 -2.22 13.86
C ARG A 179 -6.26 -3.11 12.95
N ILE A 180 -6.40 -2.97 11.64
CA ILE A 180 -5.59 -3.71 10.66
C ILE A 180 -4.11 -3.41 10.88
N VAL A 181 -3.73 -2.13 10.85
CA VAL A 181 -2.32 -1.71 11.02
C VAL A 181 -1.75 -2.19 12.35
N ARG A 182 -2.44 -1.93 13.47
CA ARG A 182 -1.98 -2.34 14.81
C ARG A 182 -1.90 -3.86 15.00
N SER A 183 -2.66 -4.63 14.21
CA SER A 183 -2.55 -6.09 14.25
C SER A 183 -1.33 -6.62 13.51
N GLY A 184 -0.78 -5.87 12.54
CA GLY A 184 0.29 -6.32 11.66
C GLY A 184 -0.11 -7.47 10.74
N HIS A 185 -1.41 -7.76 10.62
CA HIS A 185 -1.94 -8.87 9.84
C HIS A 185 -3.00 -8.38 8.86
N ALA A 186 -3.18 -9.11 7.77
CA ALA A 186 -4.25 -8.89 6.82
C ALA A 186 -5.61 -9.31 7.39
N TRP A 187 -6.67 -8.61 6.99
CA TRP A 187 -8.03 -8.91 7.41
C TRP A 187 -8.88 -9.27 6.20
N CYS A 188 -9.80 -10.21 6.38
CA CYS A 188 -10.74 -10.62 5.35
C CYS A 188 -12.11 -10.94 5.98
N LEU A 189 -13.13 -11.05 5.14
CA LEU A 189 -14.40 -11.62 5.59
C LEU A 189 -14.23 -13.12 5.85
N ASP A 190 -14.76 -13.60 6.96
CA ASP A 190 -14.87 -15.03 7.25
C ASP A 190 -16.02 -15.68 6.47
N GLY A 191 -16.21 -16.99 6.65
CA GLY A 191 -17.29 -17.75 6.01
C GLY A 191 -18.71 -17.30 6.38
N HIS A 192 -18.85 -16.45 7.41
CA HIS A 192 -20.11 -15.87 7.86
C HIS A 192 -20.26 -14.40 7.45
N GLY A 193 -19.29 -13.85 6.70
CA GLY A 193 -19.30 -12.47 6.25
C GLY A 193 -18.94 -11.46 7.35
N ALA A 194 -18.33 -11.91 8.45
CA ALA A 194 -17.80 -11.03 9.49
C ALA A 194 -16.30 -10.73 9.23
N PRO A 195 -15.83 -9.50 9.46
CA PRO A 195 -14.42 -9.17 9.31
C PRO A 195 -13.58 -9.85 10.40
N GLY A 196 -12.59 -10.64 9.97
CA GLY A 196 -11.69 -11.38 10.83
C GLY A 196 -10.22 -11.14 10.48
N CYS A 197 -9.37 -11.18 11.50
CA CYS A 197 -7.92 -11.14 11.34
C CYS A 197 -7.43 -12.49 10.77
N SER A 198 -6.65 -12.44 9.70
CA SER A 198 -6.03 -13.62 9.10
C SER A 198 -4.65 -13.90 9.72
N ARG A 199 -4.06 -15.05 9.41
CA ARG A 199 -2.67 -15.37 9.78
C ARG A 199 -1.63 -14.80 8.80
N LEU A 200 -2.07 -14.10 7.77
CA LEU A 200 -1.19 -13.53 6.75
C LEU A 200 -0.68 -12.19 7.24
N GLU A 201 0.63 -12.01 7.19
CA GLU A 201 1.31 -10.79 7.66
C GLU A 201 0.98 -9.62 6.71
N LEU A 202 0.75 -8.43 7.28
CA LEU A 202 0.29 -7.27 6.52
C LEU A 202 1.37 -6.80 5.52
N ASP A 203 2.65 -6.85 5.88
CA ASP A 203 3.78 -6.49 5.02
C ASP A 203 3.83 -7.37 3.75
N ARG A 204 3.52 -8.67 3.88
CA ARG A 204 3.45 -9.60 2.74
C ARG A 204 2.34 -9.24 1.78
N VAL A 205 1.14 -8.98 2.30
CA VAL A 205 0.02 -8.53 1.47
C VAL A 205 0.34 -7.20 0.83
N LEU A 206 0.87 -6.23 1.57
CA LEU A 206 1.21 -4.93 1.00
C LEU A 206 2.31 -5.04 -0.06
N HIS A 207 3.24 -5.99 0.03
CA HIS A 207 4.19 -6.27 -1.03
C HIS A 207 3.54 -6.90 -2.26
N HIS A 208 2.63 -7.85 -2.07
CA HIS A 208 1.85 -8.44 -3.17
C HIS A 208 1.03 -7.36 -3.91
N GLU A 209 0.36 -6.48 -3.16
CA GLU A 209 -0.46 -5.39 -3.70
C GLU A 209 0.37 -4.28 -4.36
N GLU A 210 1.58 -4.01 -3.87
CA GLU A 210 2.59 -3.14 -4.50
C GLU A 210 2.94 -3.63 -5.92
N ARG A 211 3.02 -4.95 -6.11
CA ARG A 211 3.29 -5.54 -7.44
C ARG A 211 2.09 -5.38 -8.37
N HIS A 212 0.87 -5.54 -7.87
CA HIS A 212 -0.32 -5.19 -8.65
C HIS A 212 -0.34 -3.71 -9.04
N ALA A 213 0.06 -2.81 -8.14
CA ALA A 213 0.19 -1.39 -8.47
C ALA A 213 1.24 -1.13 -9.56
N ALA A 214 2.34 -1.89 -9.59
CA ALA A 214 3.32 -1.86 -10.66
C ALA A 214 2.76 -2.40 -12.00
N GLN A 215 1.93 -3.45 -11.97
CA GLN A 215 1.24 -3.95 -13.15
C GLN A 215 0.27 -2.90 -13.73
N TRP A 216 -0.47 -2.19 -12.87
CA TRP A 216 -1.30 -1.04 -13.28
C TRP A 216 -0.47 0.07 -13.95
N ALA A 217 0.68 0.42 -13.36
CA ALA A 217 1.57 1.44 -13.90
C ALA A 217 2.13 1.05 -15.29
N ALA A 218 2.46 -0.22 -15.49
CA ALA A 218 3.01 -0.73 -16.75
C ALA A 218 1.94 -0.84 -17.87
N ARG A 219 0.74 -1.31 -17.53
CA ARG A 219 -0.35 -1.53 -18.51
C ARG A 219 -1.20 -0.28 -18.75
N GLY A 220 -1.20 0.67 -17.82
CA GLY A 220 -2.04 1.87 -17.84
C GLY A 220 -3.53 1.56 -17.60
N TYR A 221 -4.33 2.61 -17.35
CA TYR A 221 -5.75 2.48 -17.00
C TYR A 221 -6.57 1.67 -18.02
N LEU A 222 -6.41 1.98 -19.31
CA LEU A 222 -7.13 1.29 -20.40
C LEU A 222 -6.57 -0.11 -20.67
N GLY A 223 -5.25 -0.30 -20.58
CA GLY A 223 -4.62 -1.60 -20.79
C GLY A 223 -4.94 -2.59 -19.66
N MET A 224 -5.12 -2.10 -18.43
CA MET A 224 -5.66 -2.91 -17.35
C MET A 224 -7.13 -3.21 -17.56
N LEU A 225 -8.01 -2.25 -17.89
CA LEU A 225 -9.43 -2.57 -18.15
C LEU A 225 -9.61 -3.61 -19.28
N ALA A 226 -8.78 -3.53 -20.34
CA ALA A 226 -8.76 -4.53 -21.41
C ALA A 226 -8.17 -5.89 -20.95
N GLY A 227 -7.11 -5.87 -20.13
CA GLY A 227 -6.50 -7.07 -19.54
C GLY A 227 -7.42 -7.79 -18.54
N TYR A 228 -8.06 -7.03 -17.65
CA TYR A 228 -9.06 -7.52 -16.69
C TYR A 228 -10.24 -8.18 -17.38
N GLY A 229 -10.77 -7.61 -18.48
CA GLY A 229 -11.84 -8.25 -19.24
C GLY A 229 -11.44 -9.60 -19.83
N ARG A 230 -10.18 -9.73 -20.28
CA ARG A 230 -9.64 -10.97 -20.86
C ARG A 230 -9.34 -12.03 -19.82
N GLU A 231 -8.82 -11.63 -18.66
CA GLU A 231 -8.49 -12.54 -17.56
C GLU A 231 -9.73 -12.99 -16.79
N LEU A 232 -10.71 -12.11 -16.55
CA LEU A 232 -12.03 -12.47 -16.02
C LEU A 232 -12.73 -13.50 -16.92
N PHE A 233 -12.71 -13.29 -18.24
CA PHE A 233 -13.24 -14.26 -19.19
C PHE A 233 -12.54 -15.61 -19.09
N ARG A 234 -11.22 -15.61 -18.87
CA ARG A 234 -10.42 -16.84 -18.77
C ARG A 234 -10.62 -17.56 -17.44
N GLU A 235 -10.76 -16.84 -16.34
CA GLU A 235 -11.06 -17.39 -15.01
C GLU A 235 -12.48 -17.98 -14.98
N LEU A 236 -13.48 -17.26 -15.52
CA LEU A 236 -14.86 -17.77 -15.62
C LEU A 236 -15.02 -18.93 -16.62
N ALA A 237 -14.31 -18.92 -17.75
CA ALA A 237 -14.45 -19.96 -18.77
C ALA A 237 -13.58 -21.21 -18.51
N PHE A 238 -12.45 -21.08 -17.78
CA PHE A 238 -11.46 -22.15 -17.64
C PHE A 238 -11.02 -22.46 -16.20
N GLY A 239 -11.48 -21.72 -15.18
CA GLY A 239 -11.15 -22.00 -13.77
C GLY A 239 -9.65 -21.94 -13.44
N ALA A 240 -8.86 -21.23 -14.24
CA ALA A 240 -7.40 -21.19 -14.14
C ALA A 240 -6.91 -20.04 -13.25
N THR A 241 -5.86 -20.29 -12.45
CA THR A 241 -5.14 -19.26 -11.70
C THR A 241 -4.71 -18.12 -12.62
N ASN A 242 -5.00 -16.88 -12.22
CA ASN A 242 -4.68 -15.71 -13.02
C ASN A 242 -3.15 -15.46 -13.02
N ARG A 243 -2.55 -15.29 -14.20
CA ARG A 243 -1.12 -14.97 -14.37
C ARG A 243 -0.70 -13.70 -13.62
N LEU A 244 -1.61 -12.74 -13.44
CA LEU A 244 -1.32 -11.55 -12.65
C LEU A 244 -1.06 -11.86 -11.18
N GLU A 245 -1.78 -12.83 -10.62
CA GLU A 245 -1.63 -13.27 -9.22
C GLU A 245 -0.34 -14.09 -9.05
N GLU A 246 0.01 -14.91 -10.04
CA GLU A 246 1.32 -15.60 -10.08
C GLU A 246 2.48 -14.61 -10.12
N ASP A 247 2.41 -13.62 -11.01
CA ASP A 247 3.43 -12.57 -11.11
C ASP A 247 3.50 -11.67 -9.87
N ALA A 248 2.41 -11.58 -9.09
CA ALA A 248 2.34 -10.82 -7.84
C ALA A 248 2.75 -11.64 -6.60
N GLY A 249 2.92 -12.96 -6.73
CA GLY A 249 3.31 -13.85 -5.64
C GLY A 249 2.10 -14.45 -4.94
N LEU A 250 1.85 -15.74 -5.20
CA LEU A 250 0.69 -16.45 -4.68
C LEU A 250 0.74 -16.59 -3.15
N ALA A 251 1.86 -16.98 -2.54
CA ALA A 251 1.92 -17.22 -1.10
C ALA A 251 1.84 -15.90 -0.31
N ASP A 252 2.42 -14.83 -0.84
CA ASP A 252 2.34 -13.49 -0.26
C ASP A 252 0.92 -12.90 -0.34
N GLY A 253 0.13 -13.27 -1.37
CA GLY A 253 -1.30 -13.00 -1.47
C GLY A 253 -2.19 -13.98 -0.68
N GLY A 254 -1.61 -14.97 0.01
CA GLY A 254 -2.36 -15.98 0.78
C GLY A 254 -2.94 -17.13 -0.05
N TYR A 255 -2.51 -17.29 -1.30
CA TYR A 255 -2.80 -18.44 -2.15
C TYR A 255 -1.88 -19.63 -1.84
N ARG A 256 -2.35 -20.83 -2.22
CA ARG A 256 -1.49 -22.01 -2.22
C ARG A 256 -0.59 -21.90 -3.45
N ALA A 257 0.70 -21.73 -3.22
CA ALA A 257 1.75 -21.93 -4.20
C ALA A 257 2.03 -23.44 -4.38
#